data_AF-A0A945YDR7-F1
#
_entry.id   AF-A0A945YDR7-F1
#
_cell.length_a   1.000
_cell.length_b   1.000
_cell.length_c   1.000
_cell.angle_alpha   90.00
_cell.angle_beta   90.00
_cell.angle_gamma   90.00
#
_symmetry.space_group_name_H-M   'P 1'
#
loop_
_entity.id
_entity.type
_entity.pdbx_description
1 polymer ?
#
loop_
_entity_poly.entity_id
_entity_poly.type
_entity_poly.pdbx_seq_one_letter_code
_entity_poly.pdbx_strand_id
1 'polypeptide(L)' 'DRAVMIGDSANDLNAARNAGIPVVLVTFGYTTVPVQELGADALIDHFDQLLPALDKLA' A
#
# COMPACT_ATOMS: atom_id res chain seq x y z
N ASP A 1 7.43 -9.42 -15.60
CA ASP A 1 7.75 -8.31 -14.69
C ASP A 1 6.85 -8.34 -13.46
N ARG A 2 7.33 -7.83 -12.33
CA ARG A 2 6.57 -7.70 -11.07
C ARG A 2 6.50 -6.22 -10.69
N ALA A 3 5.35 -5.78 -10.18
CA ALA A 3 5.13 -4.40 -9.72
C ALA A 3 4.31 -4.40 -8.43
N VAL A 4 4.43 -3.32 -7.66
CA VAL A 4 3.64 -3.03 -6.45
C VAL A 4 3.26 -1.56 -6.49
N MET A 5 2.02 -1.26 -6.06
CA MET A 5 1.57 0.11 -5.80
C MET A 5 1.95 0.54 -4.39
N ILE A 6 2.47 1.76 -4.23
CA ILE A 6 2.69 2.39 -2.92
C ILE A 6 1.91 3.70 -2.92
N GLY A 7 1.03 3.88 -1.94
CA GLY A 7 0.18 5.06 -1.84
C GLY A 7 -0.31 5.32 -0.43
N ASP A 8 -1.27 6.22 -0.28
CA ASP A 8 -1.78 6.65 1.03
C ASP A 8 -3.32 6.74 1.08
N SER A 9 -3.99 6.33 0.02
CA SER A 9 -5.42 6.55 -0.13
C SER A 9 -6.16 5.34 -0.73
N ALA A 10 -7.49 5.40 -0.65
CA ALA A 10 -8.36 4.42 -1.31
C ALA A 10 -8.20 4.44 -2.85
N ASN A 11 -7.77 5.56 -3.43
CA ASN A 11 -7.53 5.64 -4.87
C ASN A 11 -6.36 4.76 -5.29
N ASP A 12 -5.28 4.74 -4.50
CA ASP A 12 -4.10 3.91 -4.77
C ASP A 12 -4.44 2.42 -4.63
N LEU A 13 -5.20 2.07 -3.59
CA LEU A 13 -5.76 0.72 -3.41
C LEU A 13 -6.57 0.30 -4.64
N ASN A 14 -7.55 1.12 -5.04
CA ASN A 14 -8.44 0.81 -6.15
C ASN A 14 -7.67 0.68 -7.47
N ALA A 15 -6.68 1.56 -7.70
CA ALA A 15 -5.81 1.49 -8.87
C ALA A 15 -5.01 0.18 -8.90
N ALA A 16 -4.41 -0.21 -7.77
CA ALA A 16 -3.65 -1.45 -7.65
C ALA A 16 -4.51 -2.70 -7.88
N ARG A 17 -5.70 -2.74 -7.27
CA ARG A 17 -6.67 -3.83 -7.44
C ARG A 17 -7.15 -3.93 -8.89
N ASN A 18 -7.46 -2.81 -9.53
CA ASN A 18 -7.83 -2.79 -10.95
C ASN A 18 -6.68 -3.21 -11.88
N ALA A 19 -5.43 -2.94 -11.49
CA ALA A 19 -4.24 -3.37 -12.21
C ALA A 19 -3.81 -4.82 -11.89
N GLY A 20 -4.45 -5.48 -10.91
CA GLY A 20 -4.11 -6.83 -10.48
C GLY A 20 -2.74 -6.94 -9.82
N ILE A 21 -2.24 -5.87 -9.19
CA ILE A 21 -0.95 -5.85 -8.50
C ILE A 21 -1.13 -5.66 -6.98
N PRO A 22 -0.15 -6.09 -6.15
CA PRO A 22 -0.22 -5.85 -4.72
C PRO A 22 -0.04 -4.36 -4.37
N VAL A 23 -0.53 -3.97 -3.20
CA VAL A 23 -0.54 -2.59 -2.70
C VAL A 23 -0.07 -2.47 -1.26
N VAL A 24 0.81 -1.51 -1.03
CA VAL A 24 1.26 -1.08 0.29
C VAL A 24 0.72 0.33 0.53
N LEU A 25 0.00 0.55 1.63
CA LEU A 25 -0.40 1.90 2.03
C LEU A 25 0.46 2.44 3.17
N VAL A 26 0.78 3.73 3.09
CA VAL A 26 1.49 4.45 4.15
C VAL A 26 0.51 5.11 5.12
N THR A 27 0.82 5.12 6.41
CA THR A 27 -0.07 5.70 7.43
C THR A 27 0.14 7.21 7.63
N PHE A 28 1.22 7.77 7.06
CA PHE A 28 1.64 9.17 7.24
C PHE A 28 1.24 10.09 6.06
N GLY A 29 0.37 9.64 5.17
CA GLY A 29 -0.12 10.44 4.05
C GLY A 29 -1.36 11.29 4.37
N TYR A 30 -1.98 11.84 3.33
CA TYR A 30 -3.08 12.80 3.43
C TYR A 30 -4.39 12.16 2.96
N THR A 31 -5.11 11.50 3.86
CA THR A 31 -6.43 10.92 3.58
C THR A 31 -7.41 11.17 4.72
N THR A 32 -8.70 11.30 4.38
CA THR A 32 -9.80 11.47 5.35
C THR A 32 -10.24 10.15 5.97
N VAL A 33 -9.94 9.03 5.32
CA VAL A 33 -10.28 7.68 5.78
C VAL A 33 -9.04 7.03 6.37
N PRO A 34 -9.10 6.46 7.58
CA PRO A 34 -7.97 5.70 8.13
C PRO A 34 -7.55 4.58 7.18
N VAL A 35 -6.30 4.62 6.70
CA VAL A 35 -5.78 3.62 5.75
C VAL A 35 -5.83 2.19 6.29
N GLN A 36 -5.84 2.05 7.61
CA GLN A 36 -5.98 0.80 8.34
C GLN A 36 -7.30 0.07 8.03
N GLU A 37 -8.33 0.79 7.60
CA GLU A 37 -9.64 0.23 7.26
C GLU A 37 -9.76 -0.18 5.78
N LEU A 38 -8.78 0.20 4.94
CA LEU A 38 -8.89 0.06 3.49
C LEU A 38 -8.52 -1.34 2.96
N GLY A 39 -7.80 -2.16 3.73
CA GLY A 39 -7.47 -3.54 3.33
C GLY A 39 -6.36 -3.66 2.27
N ALA A 40 -5.31 -2.85 2.43
CA ALA A 40 -4.07 -3.02 1.66
C ALA A 40 -3.35 -4.33 2.00
N ASP A 41 -2.47 -4.79 1.11
CA ASP A 41 -1.70 -6.03 1.34
C ASP A 41 -0.63 -5.84 2.42
N ALA A 42 -0.13 -4.60 2.59
CA ALA A 42 0.66 -4.21 3.75
C ALA A 42 0.44 -2.73 4.12
N LEU A 43 0.76 -2.40 5.37
CA LEU A 43 0.81 -1.04 5.87
C LEU A 43 2.21 -0.73 6.39
N ILE A 44 2.70 0.49 6.12
CA ILE A 44 3.97 0.98 6.66
C ILE A 44 3.81 2.36 7.29
N ASP A 45 4.49 2.57 8.41
CA ASP A 45 4.50 3.85 9.14
C ASP A 45 5.69 4.72 8.77
N HIS A 46 6.67 4.18 8.04
CA HIS A 46 7.82 4.90 7.54
C HIS A 46 8.46 4.14 6.35
N PHE A 47 9.21 4.84 5.50
CA PHE A 47 9.76 4.26 4.26
C PHE A 47 10.85 3.19 4.47
N ASP A 48 11.52 3.17 5.62
CA ASP A 48 12.50 2.14 5.97
C ASP A 48 11.86 0.75 6.13
N GLN A 49 10.56 0.69 6.40
CA GLN A 49 9.78 -0.54 6.47
C GLN A 49 9.39 -1.09 5.10
N LEU A 50 9.62 -0.35 4.01
CA LEU A 50 9.19 -0.75 2.67
C LEU A 50 9.86 -2.04 2.20
N LEU A 51 11.18 -2.14 2.27
CA LEU A 51 11.89 -3.35 1.81
C LEU A 51 11.46 -4.60 2.61
N PRO A 52 11.42 -4.56 3.97
CA PRO A 52 10.85 -5.66 4.76
C PRO A 52 9.40 -6.01 4.43
N ALA A 53 8.58 -5.03 4.01
CA ALA A 53 7.19 -5.29 3.61
C ALA A 53 7.13 -5.99 2.25
N LEU A 54 7.95 -5.58 1.28
CA LEU A 54 8.01 -6.19 -0.05
C LEU A 54 8.47 -7.65 0.02
N ASP A 55 9.43 -7.98 0.89
CA ASP A 55 9.92 -9.36 1.07
C ASP A 55 8.81 -10.32 1.54
N LYS A 56 7.79 -9.81 2.25
CA LYS A 56 6.63 -10.61 2.70
C LYS A 56 5.55 -10.80 1.64
N LEU A 57 5.56 -9.99 0.59
CA LEU A 57 4.62 -10.04 -0.54
C LEU A 57 5.14 -10.89 -1.71
N ALA A 58 6.38 -11.37 -1.63
CA ALA A 58 7.09 -12.09 -2.67
C ALA A 58 6.72 -13.57 -2.76
#